data_AF-A0A0R3WW23-F1
#
_entry.id   AF-A0A0R3WW23-F1
#
_cell.length_a   1.000
_cell.length_b   1.000
_cell.length_c   1.000
_cell.angle_alpha   90.00
_cell.angle_beta   90.00
_cell.angle_gamma   90.00
#
_symmetry.space_group_name_H-M   'P 1'
#
loop_
_entity.id
_entity.type
_entity.pdbx_description
1 polymer ?
#
loop_
_entity_poly.entity_id
_entity_poly.type
_entity_poly.pdbx_seq_one_letter_code
_entity_poly.pdbx_strand_id
1 'polypeptide(L)'
;MSIYSALSLALAGSESDTREELVSVLSLDAGKDINAIVQSLGAELGAVTCGDAKKALVEANGVFIQSGSHIKETYTSAVSKHLRAAFKEVMSHCGVWSCHCCCCC
;
A
#
# COMPACT_ATOMS: atom_id res chain seq x y z
N MET A 1 5.14 -10.44 3.49
CA MET A 1 4.34 -9.22 3.70
C MET A 1 4.48 -8.19 2.58
N SER A 2 5.67 -7.97 2.00
CA SER A 2 5.85 -6.98 0.91
C SER A 2 4.96 -7.21 -0.33
N ILE A 3 4.85 -8.46 -0.82
CA ILE A 3 3.95 -8.79 -1.95
C ILE A 3 2.49 -8.51 -1.59
N TYR A 4 2.08 -8.91 -0.38
CA TYR A 4 0.73 -8.68 0.13
C TYR A 4 0.42 -7.17 0.23
N SER A 5 1.40 -6.38 0.65
CA SER A 5 1.28 -4.90 0.74
C SER A 5 1.17 -4.27 -0.64
N ALA A 6 1.98 -4.70 -1.61
CA ALA A 6 1.91 -4.21 -2.99
C ALA A 6 0.57 -4.55 -3.66
N LEU A 7 0.06 -5.75 -3.45
CA LEU A 7 -1.26 -6.16 -3.95
C LEU A 7 -2.39 -5.41 -3.22
N SER A 8 -2.23 -5.07 -1.94
CA SER A 8 -3.18 -4.22 -1.20
C SER A 8 -3.23 -2.80 -1.77
N LEU A 9 -2.08 -2.24 -2.18
CA LEU A 9 -2.02 -0.94 -2.86
C LEU A 9 -2.70 -0.99 -4.23
N ALA A 10 -2.55 -2.09 -4.97
CA ALA A 10 -3.21 -2.29 -6.26
C ALA A 10 -4.73 -2.46 -6.08
N LEU A 11 -5.15 -3.23 -5.07
CA LEU A 11 -6.56 -3.47 -4.74
C LEU A 11 -7.29 -2.16 -4.46
N ALA A 12 -6.70 -1.27 -3.67
CA ALA A 12 -7.27 0.03 -3.34
C ALA A 12 -7.56 0.93 -4.56
N GLY A 13 -6.90 0.69 -5.70
CA GLY A 13 -7.09 1.42 -6.96
C GLY A 13 -7.83 0.63 -8.04
N SER A 14 -8.23 -0.62 -7.77
CA SER A 14 -8.87 -1.51 -8.73
C SER A 14 -10.39 -1.40 -8.72
N GLU A 15 -11.02 -1.74 -9.85
CA GLU A 15 -12.49 -1.78 -10.00
C GLU A 15 -12.91 -3.08 -10.70
N SER A 16 -14.19 -3.43 -10.59
CA SER A 16 -14.84 -4.57 -11.26
C SER A 16 -14.07 -5.89 -11.09
N ASP A 17 -13.91 -6.67 -12.17
CA ASP A 17 -13.28 -7.99 -12.19
C ASP A 17 -11.88 -7.99 -11.58
N THR A 18 -11.06 -6.96 -11.85
CA THR A 18 -9.71 -6.86 -11.26
C THR A 18 -9.77 -6.76 -9.73
N ARG A 19 -10.76 -6.06 -9.19
CA ARG A 19 -10.97 -5.98 -7.74
C ARG A 19 -11.36 -7.34 -7.18
N GLU A 20 -12.27 -8.05 -7.83
CA GLU A 20 -12.72 -9.37 -7.41
C GLU A 20 -11.58 -10.40 -7.42
N GLU A 21 -10.76 -10.38 -8.47
CA GLU A 21 -9.55 -11.20 -8.55
C GLU A 21 -8.59 -10.90 -7.39
N LEU A 22 -8.30 -9.63 -7.11
CA LEU A 22 -7.38 -9.25 -6.03
C LEU A 22 -7.92 -9.61 -4.64
N VAL A 23 -9.23 -9.44 -4.41
CA VAL A 23 -9.89 -9.89 -3.18
C VAL A 23 -9.74 -11.40 -3.00
N SER A 24 -9.97 -12.17 -4.06
CA SER A 24 -9.80 -13.63 -4.06
C SER A 24 -8.36 -14.05 -3.77
N VAL A 25 -7.39 -13.45 -4.47
CA VAL A 25 -5.95 -13.73 -4.30
C VAL A 25 -5.47 -13.43 -2.89
N LEU A 26 -5.97 -12.34 -2.28
CA LEU A 26 -5.62 -11.96 -0.91
C LEU A 26 -6.45 -12.70 0.15
N SER A 27 -7.33 -13.63 -0.28
CA SER A 27 -8.23 -14.40 0.59
C SER A 27 -9.11 -13.50 1.48
N LEU A 28 -9.59 -12.38 0.92
CA LEU A 28 -10.40 -11.38 1.61
C LEU A 28 -11.89 -11.64 1.37
N ASP A 29 -12.71 -11.11 2.28
CA ASP A 29 -14.16 -11.19 2.19
C ASP A 29 -14.71 -10.21 1.14
N ALA A 30 -15.21 -10.75 0.03
CA ALA A 30 -15.77 -10.00 -1.09
C ALA A 30 -17.06 -9.23 -0.76
N GLY A 31 -17.72 -9.52 0.36
CA GLY A 31 -18.94 -8.83 0.78
C GLY A 31 -18.73 -7.47 1.43
N LYS A 32 -17.48 -7.09 1.72
CA LYS A 32 -17.16 -5.84 2.44
C LYS A 32 -16.96 -4.65 1.50
N ASP A 33 -17.29 -3.47 2.00
CA ASP A 33 -16.93 -2.21 1.34
C ASP A 33 -15.41 -2.09 1.19
N ILE A 34 -14.95 -1.53 0.06
CA ILE A 34 -13.52 -1.45 -0.27
C ILE A 34 -12.73 -0.64 0.78
N ASN A 35 -13.31 0.41 1.37
CA ASN A 35 -12.63 1.17 2.41
C ASN A 35 -12.46 0.33 3.69
N ALA A 36 -13.46 -0.48 4.03
CA ALA A 36 -13.39 -1.40 5.16
C ALA A 36 -12.34 -2.49 4.92
N ILE A 37 -12.21 -2.98 3.68
CA ILE A 37 -11.16 -3.92 3.28
C ILE A 37 -9.77 -3.28 3.42
N VAL A 38 -9.56 -2.11 2.81
CA VAL A 38 -8.27 -1.38 2.86
C VAL A 38 -7.89 -1.00 4.29
N GLN A 39 -8.85 -0.62 5.13
CA GLN A 39 -8.62 -0.36 6.54
C GLN A 39 -8.19 -1.61 7.31
N SER A 40 -8.84 -2.76 7.07
CA SER A 40 -8.50 -4.04 7.70
C SER A 40 -7.09 -4.49 7.30
N LEU A 41 -6.77 -4.39 6.01
CA LEU A 41 -5.42 -4.67 5.48
C LEU A 41 -4.36 -3.79 6.14
N GLY A 42 -4.64 -2.50 6.29
CA GLY A 42 -3.75 -1.57 7.00
C GLY A 42 -3.48 -1.97 8.45
N ALA A 43 -4.50 -2.44 9.16
CA ALA A 43 -4.35 -2.91 10.53
C ALA A 43 -3.50 -4.20 10.61
N GLU A 44 -3.73 -5.14 9.69
CA GLU A 44 -2.95 -6.38 9.60
C GLU A 44 -1.47 -6.12 9.29
N LEU A 45 -1.19 -5.24 8.31
CA LEU A 45 0.18 -4.83 7.97
C LEU A 45 0.85 -4.10 9.14
N GLY A 46 0.12 -3.22 9.84
CA GLY A 46 0.62 -2.55 11.04
C GLY A 46 1.01 -3.53 12.15
N ALA A 47 0.22 -4.60 12.33
CA ALA A 47 0.46 -5.62 13.34
C ALA A 47 1.74 -6.44 13.10
N VAL A 48 2.26 -6.50 11.87
CA VAL A 48 3.51 -7.20 11.54
C VAL A 48 4.71 -6.65 12.34
N THR A 49 4.72 -5.34 12.57
CA THR A 49 5.76 -4.68 13.36
C THR A 49 5.46 -4.66 14.86
N CYS A 50 4.25 -5.10 15.26
CA CYS A 50 3.80 -5.10 16.64
C CYS A 50 4.41 -6.28 17.40
N GLY A 51 5.32 -5.99 18.34
CA GLY A 51 6.05 -6.99 19.12
C GLY A 51 7.55 -7.02 18.84
N ASP A 52 8.02 -6.30 17.83
CA ASP A 52 9.46 -6.13 17.59
C ASP A 52 10.01 -4.99 18.47
N ALA A 53 10.32 -5.32 19.73
CA ALA A 53 10.84 -4.37 20.71
C ALA A 53 12.15 -3.68 20.28
N LYS A 54 12.89 -4.26 19.32
CA LYS A 54 14.16 -3.72 18.82
C LYS A 54 14.01 -2.89 17.55
N LYS A 55 12.80 -2.79 16.98
CA LYS A 55 12.50 -2.11 15.70
C LYS A 55 13.44 -2.55 14.56
N ALA A 56 13.87 -3.81 14.57
CA ALA A 56 14.65 -4.41 13.50
C ALA A 56 13.82 -4.65 12.23
N LEU A 57 12.49 -4.75 12.35
CA LEU A 57 11.56 -4.96 11.25
C LEU A 57 10.90 -3.64 10.85
N VAL A 58 11.16 -3.22 9.61
CA VAL A 58 10.59 -2.00 9.02
C VAL A 58 9.83 -2.37 7.75
N GLU A 59 8.59 -1.89 7.65
CA GLU A 59 7.80 -1.93 6.42
C GLU A 59 7.65 -0.52 5.87
N ALA A 60 7.93 -0.36 4.58
CA ALA A 60 7.81 0.90 3.86
C ALA A 60 7.12 0.68 2.52
N ASN A 61 5.96 1.29 2.35
CA ASN A 61 5.16 1.23 1.13
C ASN A 61 5.36 2.51 0.31
N GLY A 62 5.50 2.38 -1.01
CA GLY A 62 5.75 3.50 -1.92
C GLY A 62 4.96 3.39 -3.22
N VAL A 63 4.37 4.50 -3.65
CA VAL A 63 3.68 4.64 -4.93
C VAL A 63 4.46 5.65 -5.78
N PHE A 64 4.96 5.19 -6.92
CA PHE A 64 5.73 5.99 -7.86
C PHE A 64 4.87 6.31 -9.07
N ILE A 65 4.68 7.59 -9.32
CA ILE A 65 3.77 8.09 -10.34
C ILE A 65 4.61 8.73 -11.45
N GLN A 66 4.32 8.44 -12.71
CA GLN A 66 4.97 9.12 -13.81
C GLN A 66 4.62 10.61 -13.78
N SER A 67 5.64 11.48 -13.85
CA SER A 67 5.44 12.93 -13.86
C SER A 67 4.47 13.35 -14.97
N GLY A 68 3.53 14.23 -14.62
CA GLY A 68 2.45 14.67 -15.51
C GLY A 68 1.21 13.76 -15.51
N SER A 69 1.21 12.66 -14.74
CA SER A 69 0.02 11.84 -14.54
C SER A 69 -0.82 12.35 -13.38
N HIS A 70 -2.14 12.26 -13.50
CA HIS A 70 -3.07 12.61 -12.42
C HIS A 70 -3.65 11.35 -11.78
N ILE A 71 -3.40 11.17 -10.49
CA ILE A 71 -4.04 10.13 -9.68
C ILE A 71 -5.17 10.74 -8.85
N LYS A 72 -6.28 10.00 -8.74
CA LYS A 72 -7.45 10.41 -7.94
C LYS A 72 -7.04 10.63 -6.48
N GLU A 73 -7.43 11.77 -5.91
CA GLU A 73 -7.18 12.10 -4.50
C GLU A 73 -7.79 11.08 -3.53
N THR A 74 -8.90 10.46 -3.92
CA THR A 74 -9.55 9.41 -3.13
C THR A 74 -8.64 8.19 -2.96
N TYR A 75 -7.91 7.79 -4.00
CA TYR A 75 -6.92 6.73 -3.92
C TYR A 75 -5.76 7.14 -3.03
N THR A 76 -5.15 8.31 -3.28
CA THR A 76 -3.95 8.74 -2.55
C THR A 76 -4.23 8.89 -1.05
N SER A 77 -5.41 9.40 -0.71
CA SER A 77 -5.87 9.53 0.68
C SER A 77 -6.07 8.17 1.34
N ALA A 78 -6.71 7.21 0.66
CA ALA A 78 -6.97 5.88 1.21
C ALA A 78 -5.68 5.13 1.53
N VAL A 79 -4.74 5.06 0.58
CA VAL A 79 -3.52 4.25 0.76
C VAL A 79 -2.46 4.96 1.61
N SER A 80 -2.42 6.29 1.64
CA SER A 80 -1.59 7.03 2.60
C SER A 80 -2.06 6.77 4.03
N LYS A 81 -3.38 6.88 4.27
CA LYS A 81 -3.97 6.75 5.60
C LYS A 81 -3.89 5.32 6.16
N HIS A 82 -4.22 4.33 5.34
CA HIS A 82 -4.38 2.96 5.82
C HIS A 82 -3.18 2.07 5.54
N LEU A 83 -2.47 2.29 4.43
CA LEU A 83 -1.34 1.44 4.01
C LEU A 83 0.03 2.13 4.19
N ARG A 84 0.04 3.35 4.77
CA ARG A 84 1.25 4.16 5.06
C ARG A 84 2.12 4.37 3.82
N ALA A 85 1.48 4.49 2.65
CA ALA A 85 2.19 4.64 1.39
C ALA A 85 2.74 6.07 1.21
N ALA A 86 4.02 6.17 0.91
CA ALA A 86 4.65 7.41 0.45
C ALA A 86 4.46 7.60 -1.06
N PHE A 87 4.32 8.84 -1.51
CA PHE A 87 4.12 9.17 -2.91
C PHE A 87 5.32 9.92 -3.47
N LYS A 88 5.71 9.57 -4.69
CA LYS A 88 6.74 10.32 -5.42
C LYS A 88 6.47 10.33 -6.91
N GLU A 89 6.51 11.52 -7.50
CA GLU A 89 6.59 11.66 -8.94
C GLU A 89 7.99 11.35 -9.46
N VAL A 90 8.08 10.62 -10.57
CA VAL A 90 9.34 10.23 -11.20
C VAL A 90 9.32 10.53 -12.70
N MET A 91 10.34 11.26 -13.16
CA MET A 91 10.46 11.72 -14.56
C MET A 91 11.05 10.64 -15.49
N SER A 92 11.85 9.70 -14.97
CA SER A 92 12.35 8.51 -15.69
C SER A 92 13.23 7.64 -14.78
N HIS A 93 13.04 6.31 -14.82
CA HIS A 93 13.74 5.24 -14.08
C HIS A 93 13.72 5.31 -12.53
N CYS A 94 13.06 4.33 -11.93
CA CYS A 94 12.99 4.13 -10.48
C CYS A 94 14.31 3.54 -9.96
N GLY A 95 15.32 4.40 -9.76
CA GLY A 95 16.60 4.03 -9.18
C GLY A 95 16.80 4.70 -7.82
N VAL A 96 16.81 3.90 -6.74
CA VAL A 96 17.21 4.26 -5.37
C VAL A 96 16.15 5.00 -4.53
N TRP A 97 15.34 4.23 -3.76
CA TRP A 97 14.47 4.78 -2.69
C TRP A 97 14.56 4.04 -1.35
N SER A 98 14.91 2.74 -1.32
CA SER A 98 14.91 1.95 -0.07
C SER A 98 15.79 2.52 1.05
N CYS A 99 16.82 3.32 0.75
CA CYS A 99 17.67 3.92 1.79
C CYS A 99 17.02 5.08 2.54
N HIS A 100 16.11 5.86 1.93
CA HIS A 100 15.62 7.11 2.54
C HIS A 100 14.50 6.87 3.57
N CYS A 101 13.70 5.80 3.43
CA CYS A 101 12.67 5.44 4.41
C CYS A 101 13.25 4.82 5.69
N CYS A 102 14.35 4.07 5.62
CA CYS A 102 14.98 3.47 6.81
C CYS A 102 15.61 4.51 7.76
N CYS A 103 15.94 5.72 7.28
CA CYS A 103 16.60 6.74 8.10
C CYS A 103 15.64 7.63 8.92
N CYS A 104 14.33 7.48 8.76
CA CYS A 104 13.32 8.29 9.47
C CYS A 104 12.56 7.50 10.56
N CYS A 105 13.03 6.31 10.97
CA CYS A 105 12.43 5.47 12.02
C CYS A 105 13.28 5.41 13.28
#